data_AF-A0ABD3RRD6-F1
#
_entry.id   AF-A0ABD3RRD6-F1
#
_cell.length_a   1.000
_cell.length_b   1.000
_cell.length_c   1.000
_cell.angle_alpha   90.00
_cell.angle_beta   90.00
_cell.angle_gamma   90.00
#
_symmetry.space_group_name_H-M   'P 1'
#
loop_
_entity.id
_entity.type
_entity.pdbx_description
1 polymer ?
#
loop_
_entity_poly.entity_id
_entity_poly.type
_entity_poly.pdbx_seq_one_letter_code
_entity_poly.pdbx_strand_id
1 'polypeptide(L)' 'MASSKGQSSAAYPSSARFSDSECYPAYSASLKCLEIYYTDKSKCQEHFDVYKECKKKEREARLERNRSRSLFS' A
#
# COMPACT_ATOMS: atom_id res chain seq x y z
N MET A 1 21.54 -39.76 14.05
CA MET A 1 20.43 -39.20 13.25
C MET A 1 20.52 -37.68 13.31
N ALA A 2 21.08 -37.04 12.28
CA ALA A 2 21.10 -35.59 12.15
C ALA A 2 19.78 -35.13 11.51
N SER A 3 19.13 -34.11 12.08
CA SER A 3 17.95 -33.48 11.46
C SER A 3 17.92 -31.99 11.78
N SER A 4 18.39 -31.21 10.81
CA SER A 4 17.63 -30.15 10.14
C SER A 4 16.83 -29.17 11.01
N LYS A 5 17.29 -27.92 11.06
CA LYS A 5 16.67 -26.82 10.29
C LYS A 5 17.51 -25.56 10.43
N GLY A 6 18.01 -25.08 9.28
CA GLY A 6 18.60 -23.77 9.16
C GLY A 6 17.66 -22.71 9.74
N GLN A 7 18.23 -21.84 10.56
CA GLN A 7 17.59 -20.63 11.04
C GLN A 7 17.20 -19.79 9.83
N SER A 8 15.93 -19.88 9.43
CA SER A 8 15.30 -18.88 8.58
C SER A 8 15.35 -17.58 9.37
N SER A 9 16.30 -16.71 9.03
CA SER A 9 16.28 -15.30 9.40
C SER A 9 14.85 -14.82 9.26
N ALA A 10 14.20 -14.47 10.38
CA ALA A 10 12.88 -13.88 10.36
C ALA A 10 13.00 -12.60 9.54
N ALA A 11 12.60 -12.66 8.26
CA ALA A 11 12.53 -11.51 7.40
C ALA A 11 11.51 -10.59 8.06
N TYR A 12 12.00 -9.54 8.72
CA TYR A 12 11.17 -8.43 9.17
C TYR A 12 10.19 -8.12 8.04
N PRO A 13 8.88 -7.94 8.31
CA PRO A 13 7.92 -7.66 7.26
C PRO A 13 8.46 -6.46 6.49
N SER A 14 8.91 -6.73 5.26
CA SER A 14 9.56 -5.75 4.40
C SER A 14 8.67 -4.52 4.41
N SER A 15 9.25 -3.36 4.70
CA SER A 15 8.55 -2.07 4.57
C SER A 15 7.88 -2.07 3.21
N ALA A 16 6.57 -2.33 3.16
CA ALA A 16 5.85 -2.57 1.92
C ALA A 16 6.17 -1.40 0.99
N ARG A 17 6.85 -1.69 -0.13
CA ARG A 17 7.32 -0.61 -0.99
C ARG A 17 6.07 0.05 -1.56
N PHE A 18 6.13 1.36 -1.81
CA PHE A 18 5.01 2.07 -2.43
C PHE A 18 4.61 1.46 -3.78
N SER A 19 5.56 0.81 -4.47
CA SER A 19 5.35 0.01 -5.69
C SER A 19 4.49 -1.23 -5.49
N ASP A 20 4.47 -1.79 -4.29
CA ASP A 20 3.80 -3.06 -3.99
C ASP A 20 2.35 -2.84 -3.53
N SER A 21 1.94 -1.58 -3.35
CA SER A 21 0.58 -1.19 -3.00
C SER A 21 -0.32 -1.26 -4.22
N GLU A 22 -1.54 -1.75 -4.05
CA GLU A 22 -2.56 -1.74 -5.10
C GLU A 22 -2.93 -0.32 -5.55
N CYS A 23 -2.55 0.69 -4.76
CA CYS A 23 -2.75 2.10 -5.05
C CYS A 23 -1.64 2.73 -5.91
N TYR A 24 -0.57 1.98 -6.21
CA TYR A 24 0.54 2.45 -7.02
C TYR A 24 0.14 2.96 -8.42
N PRO A 25 -0.82 2.34 -9.14
CA PRO A 25 -1.28 2.85 -10.43
C PRO A 25 -1.87 4.26 -10.33
N ALA A 26 -2.73 4.51 -9.34
CA ALA A 26 -3.32 5.84 -9.10
C ALA A 26 -2.27 6.88 -8.68
N TYR A 27 -1.28 6.46 -7.88
CA TYR A 27 -0.12 7.30 -7.54
C TYR A 27 0.73 7.66 -8.76
N SER A 28 1.02 6.69 -9.62
CA SER A 28 1.79 6.93 -10.85
C SER A 28 1.04 7.85 -11.82
N ALA A 29 -0.29 7.73 -11.90
CA ALA A 29 -1.14 8.59 -12.72
C ALA A 29 -1.16 10.04 -12.22
N SER A 30 -1.24 10.26 -10.90
CA SER A 30 -1.21 11.60 -10.33
C SER A 30 0.13 12.30 -10.56
N LEU A 31 1.25 11.57 -10.47
CA LEU A 31 2.58 12.09 -10.81
C LEU A 31 2.70 12.46 -12.29
N LYS A 32 2.26 11.58 -13.20
CA LYS A 32 2.24 11.88 -14.65
C LYS A 32 1.39 13.10 -14.97
N CYS A 33 0.25 13.25 -14.28
CA CYS A 33 -0.58 14.43 -14.45
C CYS A 33 0.14 15.71 -14.00
N LEU A 34 0.89 15.69 -12.91
CA LEU A 34 1.69 16.83 -12.47
C LEU A 34 2.82 17.18 -13.43
N GLU A 35 3.41 16.20 -14.12
CA GLU A 35 4.41 16.45 -15.17
C GLU A 35 3.80 17.21 -16.36
N ILE A 36 2.55 16.90 -16.73
CA ILE A 36 1.86 17.51 -17.88
C ILE A 36 1.22 18.84 -17.50
N TYR A 37 0.58 18.92 -16.32
CA TYR A 37 -0.20 20.06 -15.85
C TYR A 37 0.46 20.72 -14.62
N TYR A 38 1.76 21.02 -14.73
CA TYR A 38 2.51 21.61 -13.61
C TYR A 38 1.96 22.97 -13.14
N THR A 39 1.34 23.73 -14.05
CA THR A 39 0.69 25.03 -13.80
C THR A 39 -0.71 24.88 -13.18
N ASP A 40 -1.54 24.00 -13.74
CA ASP A 40 -2.92 23.74 -13.30
C ASP A 40 -3.04 22.40 -12.55
N LYS A 41 -2.57 22.37 -11.31
CA LYS A 41 -2.62 21.17 -10.44
C LYS A 41 -4.05 20.70 -10.15
N SER A 42 -5.04 21.58 -10.27
CA SER A 42 -6.46 21.26 -10.10
C SER A 42 -6.95 20.19 -11.06
N LYS A 43 -6.36 20.10 -12.27
CA LYS A 43 -6.67 19.07 -13.27
C LYS A 43 -6.27 17.66 -12.79
N CYS A 44 -5.34 17.57 -11.85
CA CYS A 44 -4.86 16.31 -11.30
C CYS A 44 -5.56 15.89 -10.00
N GLN A 45 -6.48 16.71 -9.49
CA GLN A 45 -7.13 16.51 -8.20
C GLN A 45 -7.84 15.16 -8.12
N GLU A 46 -8.53 14.76 -9.19
CA GLU A 46 -9.20 13.47 -9.30
C GLU A 46 -8.24 12.29 -9.11
N HIS A 47 -7.06 12.32 -9.73
CA HIS A 47 -6.05 11.27 -9.55
C HIS A 47 -5.55 11.17 -8.11
N PHE A 48 -5.41 12.30 -7.41
CA PHE A 48 -5.05 12.30 -5.99
C PHE A 48 -6.17 11.78 -5.10
N ASP A 49 -7.41 12.10 -5.41
CA ASP A 49 -8.55 11.64 -4.62
C ASP A 49 -8.79 10.14 -4.80
N VAL A 50 -8.62 9.61 -6.03
CA VAL A 50 -8.60 8.16 -6.26
C VAL A 50 -7.48 7.47 -5.47
N TYR A 51 -6.28 8.06 -5.43
CA TYR A 51 -5.18 7.52 -4.62
C TYR A 51 -5.50 7.51 -3.12
N LYS A 52 -6.06 8.60 -2.57
CA LYS A 52 -6.46 8.68 -1.16
C LYS A 52 -7.52 7.64 -0.81
N GLU A 53 -8.55 7.51 -1.65
CA GLU A 53 -9.60 6.51 -1.45
C GLU A 53 -9.04 5.09 -1.48
N CYS A 54 -8.10 4.81 -2.38
CA CYS A 54 -7.41 3.53 -2.40
C CYS A 54 -6.62 3.27 -1.09
N LYS A 55 -5.82 4.24 -0.62
CA LYS A 55 -5.07 4.10 0.65
C LYS A 55 -5.99 3.95 1.86
N LYS A 56 -7.17 4.58 1.83
CA LYS A 56 -8.20 4.44 2.86
C LYS A 56 -8.74 3.01 2.90
N LYS A 57 -9.09 2.43 1.74
CA LYS A 57 -9.52 1.03 1.62
C LYS A 57 -8.47 0.03 2.09
N GLU A 58 -7.19 0.22 1.71
CA GLU A 58 -6.10 -0.64 2.20
C GLU A 58 -6.00 -0.61 3.74
N ARG A 59 -6.17 0.58 4.34
CA ARG A 59 -6.16 0.74 5.80
C ARG A 59 -7.35 0.05 6.44
N GLU A 60 -8.55 0.21 5.89
CA GLU A 60 -9.78 -0.44 6.38
C GLU A 60 -9.68 -1.96 6.29
N ALA A 61 -9.22 -2.51 5.16
CA ALA A 61 -8.98 -3.94 5.00
C ALA A 61 -7.93 -4.50 5.98
N ARG A 62 -6.94 -3.68 6.38
CA ARG A 62 -5.98 -4.06 7.42
C ARG A 62 -6.58 -4.00 8.81
N LEU A 63 -7.42 -3.02 9.11
CA LEU A 63 -8.13 -2.90 10.38
C LEU A 63 -9.13 -4.05 10.58
N GLU A 64 -9.89 -4.42 9.55
CA GLU A 64 -10.84 -5.54 9.61
C GLU A 64 -10.13 -6.88 9.85
N ARG A 65 -8.99 -7.12 9.17
CA ARG A 65 -8.14 -8.28 9.46
C ARG A 65 -7.57 -8.29 10.87
N ASN A 66 -7.30 -7.12 11.46
CA ASN A 66 -6.84 -7.06 12.84
C ASN A 66 -7.98 -7.35 13.82
N ARG A 67 -9.16 -6.79 13.55
CA ARG A 67 -10.38 -7.01 14.33
C ARG A 67 -10.78 -8.48 14.35
N SER A 68 -10.71 -9.19 13.23
CA SER A 68 -11.02 -10.63 13.20
C SER A 68 -10.00 -11.48 13.94
N ARG A 69 -8.72 -11.06 14.00
CA ARG A 69 -7.67 -11.73 14.76
C ARG A 69 -7.78 -11.53 16.27
N SER A 70 -8.36 -10.43 16.73
CA SER A 70 -8.53 -10.16 18.17
C SER A 70 -9.71 -10.91 18.81
N LEU A 71 -10.59 -11.53 18.02
CA LEU A 71 -11.77 -12.24 18.53
C LEU A 71 -11.54 -13.70 18.93
N PHE A 72 -10.30 -14.21 18.77
CA PHE A 72 -9.91 -15.58 19.14
C PHE A 72 -8.69 -15.62 20.08
N SER A 73 -8.46 -14.58 20.89
CA SER A 73 -7.44 -14.58 21.94
C SER A 73 -8.03 -14.79 23.33
#